data_AF-U5PR33-F1
#
_entry.id   AF-U5PR33-F1
#
_cell.length_a   1.000
_cell.length_b   1.000
_cell.length_c   1.000
_cell.angle_alpha   90.00
_cell.angle_beta   90.00
_cell.angle_gamma   90.00
#
_symmetry.space_group_name_H-M   'P 1'
#
loop_
_entity.id
_entity.type
_entity.pdbx_description
1 polymer ?
#
loop_
_entity_poly.entity_id
_entity_poly.type
_entity_poly.pdbx_seq_one_letter_code
_entity_poly.pdbx_strand_id
1 'polypeptide(L)'
;SYTTEMVKGVIAGFPVASSDRSVVAVVFTAAGDRAFCTGGNTKEYSEYYGRRPNEYGEYMDLLNAMVDGILNCKKPTICRVNGMRVAGGQEIGM
;
A
#
# COMPACT_ATOMS: atom_id res chain seq x y z
N SER A 1 -9.30 -2.25 -4.12
CA SER A 1 -8.01 -2.95 -4.20
C SER A 1 -6.89 -1.92 -4.24
N TYR A 2 -5.66 -2.29 -3.91
CA TYR A 2 -4.52 -1.44 -4.21
C TYR A 2 -4.18 -1.55 -5.70
N THR A 3 -3.96 -0.40 -6.34
CA THR A 3 -3.50 -0.29 -7.73
C THR A 3 -2.00 -0.02 -7.73
N THR A 4 -1.33 -0.32 -8.84
CA THR A 4 0.09 -0.01 -9.01
C THR A 4 0.41 1.49 -8.80
N GLU A 5 -0.51 2.39 -9.16
CA GLU A 5 -0.38 3.82 -8.88
C GLU A 5 -0.38 4.12 -7.38
N MET A 6 -1.34 3.54 -6.64
CA MET A 6 -1.43 3.70 -5.20
C MET A 6 -0.17 3.15 -4.50
N VAL A 7 0.32 1.97 -4.91
CA VAL A 7 1.56 1.36 -4.39
C VAL A 7 2.73 2.34 -4.52
N LYS A 8 2.93 2.93 -5.71
CA LYS A 8 3.98 3.92 -5.95
C LYS A 8 3.83 5.18 -5.09
N GLY A 9 2.60 5.65 -4.89
CA GLY A 9 2.32 6.79 -4.01
C GLY A 9 2.72 6.54 -2.56
N VAL A 10 2.46 5.33 -2.04
CA VAL A 10 2.87 4.93 -0.68
C VAL A 10 4.39 4.84 -0.56
N ILE A 11 5.07 4.23 -1.54
CA ILE A 11 6.55 4.16 -1.60
C ILE A 11 7.17 5.55 -1.57
N ALA A 12 6.58 6.52 -2.26
CA ALA A 12 7.08 7.90 -2.25
C ALA A 12 6.75 8.64 -0.94
N GLY A 13 5.55 8.45 -0.39
CA GLY A 13 5.06 9.23 0.74
C GLY A 13 5.68 8.86 2.10
N PHE A 14 5.80 7.56 2.38
CA PHE A 14 6.23 7.09 3.70
C PHE A 14 7.68 7.47 4.05
N PRO A 15 8.69 7.32 3.17
CA PRO A 15 10.06 7.76 3.44
C PRO A 15 10.17 9.27 3.66
N VAL A 16 9.38 10.07 2.92
CA VAL A 16 9.32 11.53 3.10
C VAL A 16 8.77 11.86 4.48
N ALA A 17 7.61 11.32 4.86
CA ALA A 17 7.02 11.55 6.17
C ALA A 17 7.89 11.02 7.32
N SER A 18 8.57 9.89 7.11
CA SER A 18 9.49 9.26 8.05
C SER A 18 10.72 10.14 8.36
N SER A 19 11.24 10.85 7.35
CA SER A 19 12.45 11.68 7.47
C SER A 19 12.18 13.15 7.85
N ASP A 20 10.97 13.65 7.60
CA ASP A 20 10.58 15.02 7.94
C ASP A 20 10.50 15.23 9.46
N ARG A 21 11.23 16.23 9.97
CA ARG A 21 11.25 16.58 11.40
C ARG A 21 10.00 17.31 11.87
N SER A 22 9.27 17.96 10.95
CA SER A 22 8.00 18.64 11.26
C SER A 22 6.83 17.67 11.41
N VAL A 23 6.93 16.48 10.81
CA VAL A 23 5.92 15.42 10.91
C VAL A 23 6.06 14.68 12.24
N VAL A 24 4.95 14.57 12.97
CA VAL A 24 4.88 13.89 14.28
C VAL A 24 4.17 12.54 14.25
N ALA A 25 3.35 12.29 13.23
CA ALA A 25 2.65 11.03 13.00
C ALA A 25 2.20 10.93 11.53
N VAL A 26 1.93 9.70 11.06
CA VAL A 26 1.35 9.42 9.75
C VAL A 26 -0.03 8.80 9.95
N VAL A 27 -1.04 9.35 9.28
CA VAL A 27 -2.39 8.74 9.24
C VAL A 27 -2.59 8.16 7.84
N PHE A 28 -2.72 6.84 7.77
CA PHE A 28 -2.94 6.12 6.52
C PHE A 28 -4.40 5.68 6.41
N THR A 29 -5.05 6.08 5.32
CA THR A 29 -6.48 5.89 5.09
C THR A 29 -6.76 5.82 3.59
N ALA A 30 -7.92 5.27 3.21
CA ALA A 30 -8.31 5.22 1.81
C ALA A 30 -9.16 6.42 1.40
N ALA A 31 -9.25 6.67 0.10
CA ALA A 31 -10.25 7.56 -0.45
C ALA A 31 -11.65 6.92 -0.38
N GLY A 32 -12.69 7.76 -0.24
CA GLY A 32 -14.08 7.30 -0.10
C GLY A 32 -14.43 6.76 1.28
N ASP A 33 -15.51 6.00 1.37
CA ASP A 33 -16.15 5.57 2.63
C ASP A 33 -16.66 4.12 2.65
N ARG A 34 -16.55 3.38 1.53
CA ARG A 34 -17.04 2.00 1.43
C ARG A 34 -16.00 0.95 1.75
N ALA A 35 -14.76 1.19 1.34
CA ALA A 35 -13.65 0.27 1.52
C ALA A 35 -12.37 1.03 1.85
N PHE A 36 -11.63 0.54 2.84
CA PHE A 36 -10.23 0.90 3.01
C PHE A 36 -9.41 0.26 1.89
N CYS A 37 -9.38 -1.07 1.86
CA CYS A 37 -8.72 -1.81 0.81
C CYS A 37 -9.24 -3.24 0.75
N THR A 38 -9.71 -3.66 -0.42
CA THR A 38 -10.24 -5.01 -0.66
C THR A 38 -9.16 -6.02 -1.07
N GLY A 39 -7.87 -5.69 -0.91
CA GLY A 39 -6.74 -6.54 -1.28
C GLY A 39 -6.18 -6.25 -2.67
N GLY A 40 -5.51 -7.25 -3.25
CA GLY A 40 -4.88 -7.14 -4.56
C GLY A 40 -5.85 -6.97 -5.72
N ASN A 41 -5.38 -6.37 -6.81
CA ASN A 41 -6.17 -6.19 -8.02
C ASN A 41 -6.20 -7.49 -8.84
N THR A 42 -7.09 -8.41 -8.46
CA THR A 42 -7.18 -9.75 -9.07
C THR A 42 -7.43 -9.71 -10.58
N LYS A 43 -8.14 -8.69 -11.09
CA LYS A 43 -8.36 -8.50 -12.52
C LYS A 43 -7.05 -8.22 -13.25
N GLU A 44 -6.27 -7.26 -12.78
CA GLU A 44 -4.94 -6.93 -13.33
C GLU A 44 -3.98 -8.13 -13.21
N TYR A 45 -4.05 -8.88 -12.11
CA TYR A 45 -3.28 -10.10 -11.93
C TYR A 45 -3.60 -11.14 -13.01
N SER A 46 -4.88 -11.38 -13.29
CA SER A 46 -5.28 -12.33 -14.33
C SER A 46 -5.01 -11.85 -15.75
N GLU A 47 -5.28 -10.58 -16.05
CA GLU A 47 -5.26 -10.05 -17.42
C GLU A 47 -3.85 -9.67 -17.88
N TYR A 48 -3.02 -9.16 -16.96
CA TYR A 48 -1.67 -8.69 -17.27
C TYR A 48 -0.60 -9.67 -16.80
N TYR A 49 -0.62 -10.07 -15.53
CA TYR A 49 0.51 -10.80 -14.93
C TYR A 49 0.48 -12.32 -15.13
N GLY A 50 -0.69 -12.92 -15.39
CA GLY A 50 -0.87 -14.38 -15.38
C GLY A 50 0.01 -15.20 -16.35
N ARG A 51 0.67 -14.55 -17.31
CA ARG A 51 1.63 -15.17 -18.25
C ARG A 51 2.96 -14.41 -18.36
N ARG A 52 3.22 -13.52 -17.40
CA ARG A 52 4.30 -12.54 -17.39
C ARG A 52 5.06 -12.61 -16.07
N PRO A 53 5.82 -13.69 -15.84
CA PRO A 53 6.39 -13.98 -14.51
C PRO A 53 7.47 -12.97 -14.09
N ASN A 54 8.24 -12.43 -15.03
CA ASN A 54 9.26 -11.43 -14.71
C ASN A 54 8.60 -10.12 -14.28
N GLU A 55 7.62 -9.64 -15.04
CA GLU A 55 6.86 -8.42 -14.72
C GLU A 55 6.05 -8.58 -13.43
N TYR A 56 5.58 -9.80 -13.12
CA TYR A 56 4.96 -10.09 -11.84
C TYR A 56 5.97 -10.01 -10.68
N GLY A 57 7.21 -10.48 -10.89
CA GLY A 57 8.30 -10.30 -9.94
C GLY A 57 8.60 -8.82 -9.68
N GLU A 58 8.73 -8.02 -10.74
CA GLU A 58 8.93 -6.57 -10.63
C GLU A 58 7.79 -5.87 -9.88
N TYR A 59 6.55 -6.32 -10.09
CA TYR A 59 5.40 -5.85 -9.33
C TYR A 59 5.48 -6.23 -7.84
N MET A 60 5.94 -7.44 -7.53
CA MET A 60 6.15 -7.87 -6.15
C MET A 60 7.23 -7.07 -5.43
N ASP A 61 8.27 -6.64 -6.14
CA ASP A 61 9.27 -5.73 -5.58
C ASP A 61 8.64 -4.39 -5.16
N LEU A 62 7.72 -3.85 -5.96
CA LEU A 62 6.95 -2.65 -5.60
C LEU A 62 6.04 -2.89 -4.39
N LEU A 63 5.35 -4.03 -4.35
CA LEU A 63 4.48 -4.39 -3.23
C LEU A 63 5.28 -4.47 -1.92
N ASN A 64 6.43 -5.14 -1.95
CA ASN A 64 7.33 -5.26 -0.79
C ASN A 64 7.84 -3.89 -0.35
N ALA A 65 8.29 -3.06 -1.30
CA ALA A 65 8.76 -1.70 -0.99
C ALA A 65 7.67 -0.83 -0.35
N MET A 66 6.41 -0.99 -0.75
CA MET A 66 5.26 -0.33 -0.13
C MET A 66 5.08 -0.78 1.33
N VAL A 67 5.05 -2.10 1.57
CA VAL A 67 4.89 -2.67 2.92
C VAL A 67 6.05 -2.24 3.82
N ASP A 68 7.28 -2.32 3.31
CA ASP A 68 8.48 -1.87 4.03
C ASP A 68 8.43 -0.38 4.35
N GLY A 69 7.92 0.46 3.45
CA GLY A 69 7.73 1.88 3.69
C GLY A 69 6.80 2.16 4.86
N ILE A 70 5.69 1.41 4.95
CA ILE A 70 4.72 1.50 6.04
C ILE A 70 5.36 1.04 7.36
N LEU A 71 5.89 -0.18 7.38
CA LEU A 71 6.41 -0.83 8.59
C LEU A 71 7.66 -0.14 9.16
N ASN A 72 8.53 0.38 8.30
CA ASN A 72 9.77 1.03 8.73
C ASN A 72 9.62 2.54 8.93
N CYS A 73 8.39 3.08 8.91
CA CYS A 73 8.17 4.48 9.21
C CYS A 73 8.62 4.80 10.64
N LYS A 74 9.51 5.79 10.80
CA LYS A 74 10.04 6.21 12.11
C LYS A 74 9.05 7.02 12.94
N LYS A 75 7.88 7.34 12.36
CA LYS A 75 6.82 8.10 13.00
C LYS A 75 5.70 7.13 13.41
N PRO A 76 4.98 7.42 14.51
CA PRO A 76 3.75 6.72 14.82
C PRO A 76 2.84 6.68 13.59
N THR A 77 2.54 5.48 13.11
CA THR A 77 1.71 5.26 11.92
C THR A 77 0.36 4.72 12.36
N ILE A 78 -0.71 5.42 11.98
CA ILE A 78 -2.08 5.12 12.36
C ILE A 78 -2.84 4.67 11.12
N CYS A 79 -3.25 3.40 11.07
CA CYS A 79 -4.18 2.92 10.07
C CYS A 79 -5.60 3.36 10.42
N ARG A 80 -6.10 4.41 9.77
CA ARG A 80 -7.49 4.87 9.92
C ARG A 80 -8.37 4.13 8.91
N VAL A 81 -8.89 2.99 9.34
CA VAL A 81 -9.82 2.17 8.55
C VAL A 81 -11.16 2.90 8.38
N ASN A 82 -11.57 3.13 7.14
CA ASN A 82 -12.79 3.86 6.75
C ASN A 82 -13.76 2.99 5.93
N GLY A 83 -13.66 1.66 6.03
CA GLY A 83 -14.53 0.72 5.33
C GLY A 83 -13.96 -0.69 5.31
N MET A 84 -14.46 -1.54 4.41
CA MET A 84 -13.99 -2.92 4.24
C MET A 84 -12.46 -3.02 4.09
N ARG A 85 -11.87 -3.99 4.78
CA ARG A 85 -10.42 -4.28 4.79
C ARG A 85 -10.24 -5.80 4.67
N VAL A 86 -9.67 -6.28 3.56
CA VAL A 86 -9.67 -7.72 3.22
C VAL A 86 -8.33 -8.15 2.63
N ALA A 87 -7.83 -9.35 3.02
CA ALA A 87 -6.61 -9.98 2.49
C ALA A 87 -5.41 -9.02 2.46
N GLY A 88 -4.84 -8.70 1.29
CA GLY A 88 -3.74 -7.73 1.23
C GLY A 88 -4.09 -6.32 1.74
N GLY A 89 -5.37 -5.97 1.81
CA GLY A 89 -5.83 -4.76 2.50
C GLY A 89 -5.69 -4.84 4.03
N GLN A 90 -5.76 -6.05 4.59
CA GLN A 90 -5.38 -6.32 5.98
C GLN A 90 -3.86 -6.18 6.14
N GLU A 91 -3.07 -6.75 5.24
CA GLU A 91 -1.60 -6.71 5.34
C GLU A 91 -1.05 -5.27 5.38
N ILE A 92 -1.52 -4.38 4.50
CA ILE A 92 -1.01 -2.99 4.40
C ILE A 92 -1.51 -2.03 5.50
N GLY A 93 -2.39 -2.49 6.38
CA GLY A 93 -2.93 -1.66 7.47
C GLY A 93 -2.50 -2.11 8.86
N MET A 94 -1.56 -3.06 8.96
CA MET A 94 -0.96 -3.48 10.24
C MET A 94 -0.02 -2.39 10.74
#